data_AF-A0A2J8TEI1-F1
#
_entry.id   AF-A0A2J8TEI1-F1
#
_cell.length_a   1.000
_cell.length_b   1.000
_cell.length_c   1.000
_cell.angle_alpha   90.00
_cell.angle_beta   90.00
_cell.angle_gamma   90.00
#
_symmetry.space_group_name_H-M   'P 1'
#
loop_
_entity.id
_entity.type
_entity.pdbx_description
1 polymer ?
#
loop_
_entity_poly.entity_id
_entity_poly.type
_entity_poly.pdbx_seq_one_letter_code
_entity_poly.pdbx_strand_id
1 'polypeptide(L)' 'VLVCPLRPVERFCDLRPDEVADLFQATQRVGTVVEKHFHGTSLTFSMQDGPEAGQTVK' A
#
# COMPACT_ATOMS: atom_id res chain seq x y z
N VAL A 1 -8.64 -3.84 0.22
CA VAL A 1 -8.58 -2.53 -0.48
C VAL A 1 -7.17 -2.32 -1.01
N LEU A 2 -6.97 -1.44 -2.01
CA LEU A 2 -5.65 -1.06 -2.51
C LEU A 2 -5.35 0.39 -2.13
N VAL A 3 -4.08 0.69 -1.82
CA VAL A 3 -3.57 2.04 -1.60
C VAL A 3 -2.41 2.24 -2.58
N CYS A 4 -2.44 3.30 -3.37
CA CYS A 4 -1.42 3.60 -4.37
C CYS A 4 -0.98 5.07 -4.28
N PRO A 5 0.28 5.38 -4.65
CA PRO A 5 0.74 6.76 -4.78
C PRO A 5 -0.02 7.47 -5.90
N LEU A 6 -0.16 8.80 -5.79
CA LEU A 6 -0.78 9.61 -6.84
C LEU A 6 0.08 9.67 -8.11
N ARG A 7 1.40 9.73 -7.94
CA ARG A 7 2.34 9.69 -9.06
C ARG A 7 2.52 8.23 -9.51
N PRO A 8 2.27 7.90 -10.79
CA PRO A 8 2.53 6.56 -11.30
C PRO A 8 4.02 6.25 -11.25
N VAL A 9 4.37 5.13 -10.61
CA VAL A 9 5.71 4.56 -10.54
C VAL A 9 5.61 3.03 -10.60
N GLU A 10 6.55 2.38 -11.28
CA GLU A 10 6.48 0.93 -11.50
C GLU A 10 6.99 0.14 -10.29
N ARG A 11 8.02 0.66 -9.59
CA ARG A 11 8.70 -0.02 -8.49
C ARG A 11 8.67 0.78 -7.20
N PHE A 12 8.73 0.09 -6.06
CA PHE A 12 8.82 0.74 -4.75
C PHE A 12 10.07 1.62 -4.62
N CYS A 13 11.18 1.24 -5.25
CA CYS A 13 12.42 2.02 -5.25
C CYS A 13 12.32 3.35 -6.02
N ASP A 14 11.31 3.53 -6.86
CA ASP A 14 11.10 4.74 -7.66
C ASP A 14 10.33 5.83 -6.88
N LEU A 15 9.84 5.49 -5.69
CA LEU A 15 9.20 6.43 -4.78
C LEU A 15 10.23 7.35 -4.14
N ARG A 16 9.87 8.62 -4.01
CA ARG A 16 10.61 9.55 -3.18
C ARG A 16 10.34 9.28 -1.70
N PRO A 17 11.25 9.66 -0.78
CA PRO A 17 11.06 9.44 0.66
C PRO A 17 9.75 10.01 1.22
N ASP A 18 9.32 11.18 0.73
CA ASP A 18 8.03 11.81 1.07
C ASP A 18 6.84 10.94 0.65
N GLU A 19 6.91 10.33 -0.54
CA GLU A 19 5.84 9.47 -1.07
C GLU A 19 5.77 8.14 -0.33
N VAL A 20 6.92 7.57 0.09
CA VAL A 20 6.95 6.37 0.94
C VAL A 20 6.25 6.66 2.28
N ALA A 21 6.60 7.78 2.92
CA ALA A 21 5.99 8.17 4.19
C ALA A 21 4.47 8.37 4.04
N ASP A 22 4.04 9.11 3.01
CA ASP A 22 2.62 9.36 2.74
C ASP A 22 1.86 8.06 2.45
N LEU A 23 2.39 7.18 1.60
CA LEU A 23 1.78 5.89 1.25
C LEU A 23 1.48 5.04 2.48
N PHE A 24 2.44 4.92 3.41
CA PHE A 24 2.27 4.12 4.62
C PHE A 24 1.40 4.81 5.68
N GLN A 25 1.41 6.15 5.76
CA GLN A 25 0.48 6.89 6.62
C GLN A 25 -0.97 6.74 6.15
N ALA A 26 -1.22 6.82 4.84
CA ALA A 26 -2.53 6.56 4.25
C ALA A 26 -2.96 5.11 4.51
N THR A 27 -2.05 4.15 4.31
CA THR A 27 -2.27 2.73 4.59
C THR A 27 -2.65 2.45 6.04
N GLN A 28 -1.98 3.11 7.01
CA GLN A 28 -2.33 3.00 8.43
C GLN A 28 -3.76 3.50 8.71
N ARG A 29 -4.13 4.67 8.19
CA ARG A 29 -5.48 5.25 8.38
C ARG A 29 -6.55 4.35 7.77
N VAL A 30 -6.33 3.87 6.55
CA VAL A 30 -7.23 2.93 5.87
C VAL A 30 -7.35 1.63 6.66
N GLY A 31 -6.24 1.09 7.14
CA GLY A 31 -6.20 -0.11 7.97
C GLY A 31 -7.10 0.00 9.20
N THR A 32 -6.95 1.07 9.99
CA THR A 32 -7.80 1.30 11.18
C THR A 32 -9.29 1.34 10.84
N VAL A 33 -9.67 1.98 9.73
CA VAL A 33 -11.07 2.05 9.30
C VAL A 33 -11.58 0.68 8.87
N VAL A 34 -10.80 -0.06 8.06
CA VAL A 34 -11.16 -1.40 7.58
C VAL A 34 -11.31 -2.37 8.75
N GLU A 35 -10.33 -2.43 9.66
CA GLU A 35 -10.37 -3.31 10.83
C GLU A 35 -11.61 -3.03 11.68
N LYS A 36 -11.88 -1.76 12.00
CA LYS A 36 -13.08 -1.36 12.76
C LYS A 36 -14.37 -1.74 12.03
N HIS A 37 -14.46 -1.47 10.74
CA HIS A 37 -15.68 -1.72 9.96
C HIS A 37 -16.03 -3.21 9.90
N PHE A 38 -15.03 -4.06 9.74
CA PHE A 38 -15.21 -5.51 9.65
C PHE A 38 -15.12 -6.23 11.01
N HIS A 39 -15.00 -5.49 12.12
CA HIS A 39 -14.79 -6.05 13.46
C HIS A 39 -13.59 -7.03 13.52
N GLY A 40 -12.54 -6.71 12.75
CA GLY A 40 -11.30 -7.47 12.73
C GLY A 40 -10.40 -7.15 13.93
N THR A 41 -9.37 -7.97 14.13
CA THR A 41 -8.34 -7.78 15.16
C THR A 41 -6.92 -7.75 14.60
N SER A 42 -6.78 -8.03 13.31
CA SER A 42 -5.51 -8.14 12.62
C SER A 42 -5.68 -7.76 11.15
N LEU A 43 -4.61 -7.25 10.55
CA LEU A 43 -4.53 -6.94 9.12
C LEU A 43 -3.23 -7.50 8.54
N THR A 44 -3.28 -7.93 7.29
CA THR A 44 -2.10 -8.27 6.49
C THR A 44 -1.87 -7.17 5.46
N PHE A 45 -0.68 -6.58 5.47
CA PHE A 45 -0.22 -5.69 4.41
C PHE A 45 0.73 -6.46 3.50
N SER A 46 0.57 -6.33 2.19
CA SER A 46 1.40 -7.01 1.20
C SER A 46 1.62 -6.12 0.00
N MET A 47 2.80 -6.21 -0.60
CA MET A 47 3.19 -5.47 -1.79
C MET A 47 3.88 -6.42 -2.75
N GLN A 48 3.43 -6.43 -4.00
CA GLN A 48 4.03 -7.20 -5.09
C GLN A 48 4.88 -6.23 -5.91
N ASP A 49 6.17 -6.11 -5.57
CA ASP A 49 7.11 -5.21 -6.23
C ASP A 49 7.92 -5.95 -7.30
N GLY A 50 7.44 -5.90 -8.54
CA GLY A 50 8.04 -6.53 -9.72
C GLY A 50 7.32 -7.81 -10.20
N PRO A 51 7.58 -8.25 -11.45
CA PRO A 51 6.88 -9.39 -12.07
C PRO A 51 7.02 -10.70 -11.28
N GLU A 52 8.22 -10.99 -10.77
CA GLU A 52 8.50 -12.22 -10.01
C GLU A 52 7.80 -12.25 -8.64
N ALA A 53 7.41 -11.08 -8.11
CA ALA A 53 6.57 -10.98 -6.93
C ALA A 53 5.06 -11.13 -7.25
N GLY A 54 4.70 -11.31 -8.52
CA GLY A 54 3.32 -11.45 -9.00
C GLY A 54 2.63 -10.14 -9.39
N GLN A 55 3.37 -9.03 -9.55
CA GLN A 55 2.78 -7.74 -9.93
C GLN A 55 2.10 -7.80 -11.31
N THR A 56 0.83 -7.40 -11.38
CA THR A 56 0.01 -7.43 -12.61
C THR A 56 -0.32 -6.06 -13.18
N VAL A 57 -0.18 -4.99 -12.38
CA VAL A 57 -0.48 -3.60 -12.76
C VAL A 57 0.78 -2.74 -12.64
N LYS A 58 1.00 -1.87 -13.62
CA LYS A 58 2.16 -0.97 -13.74
C LYS A 58 1.77 0.47 -13.51
#